data_AF-A0A5B0WMN0-F1
#
_entry.id   AF-A0A5B0WMN0-F1
#
_cell.length_a   1.000
_cell.length_b   1.000
_cell.length_c   1.000
_cell.angle_alpha   90.00
_cell.angle_beta   90.00
_cell.angle_gamma   90.00
#
_symmetry.space_group_name_H-M   'P 1'
#
loop_
_entity.id
_entity.type
_entity.pdbx_description
1 polymer ?
#
loop_
_entity_poly.entity_id
_entity_poly.type
_entity_poly.pdbx_seq_one_letter_code
_entity_poly.pdbx_strand_id
1 'polypeptide(L)'
;MESAKETLTNPIFKNNPIALQILGICSALAVTSSMQVTLVMCVALTTVVAFSNLGVSLIRNHIPGSIRIIVQMIIIASLVIVVDQILKAYAYAISKQLSVFVGLIITNCIVMGRAEAFAMKNPPLPSFIDGVGNGLGYSVVLIAVAFFRELFGTGKLMGYEILPVVTEGGWYVPNGLLLLPPSAFFLIGGFIWVLRSFDKKQVEDADFKMAKHTVAREGV
;
A
#
# COMPACT_ATOMS: atom_id res chain seq x y z
N MET A 1 3.64 21.90 -15.26
CA MET A 1 2.53 20.96 -15.02
C MET A 1 2.98 19.64 -15.60
N GLU A 2 3.24 18.63 -14.76
CA GLU A 2 3.42 17.25 -15.27
C GLU A 2 2.20 16.86 -16.08
N SER A 3 2.42 16.15 -17.18
CA SER A 3 1.31 15.65 -18.01
C SER A 3 0.47 14.67 -17.18
N ALA A 4 -0.85 14.65 -17.35
CA ALA A 4 -1.74 13.69 -16.69
C ALA A 4 -1.27 12.24 -16.82
N LYS A 5 -0.57 11.93 -17.92
CA LYS A 5 0.05 10.63 -18.17
C LYS A 5 1.25 10.36 -17.24
N GLU A 6 2.10 11.36 -16.99
CA GLU A 6 3.23 11.25 -16.05
C GLU A 6 2.75 11.08 -14.62
N THR A 7 1.72 11.81 -14.19
CA THR A 7 1.12 11.68 -12.84
C THR A 7 0.52 10.29 -12.61
N LEU A 8 0.06 9.61 -13.68
CA LEU A 8 -0.45 8.25 -13.61
C LEU A 8 0.67 7.19 -13.65
N THR A 9 1.69 7.38 -14.50
CA THR A 9 2.74 6.36 -14.72
C THR A 9 3.90 6.46 -13.71
N ASN A 10 4.18 7.65 -13.18
CA ASN A 10 5.29 7.84 -12.23
C ASN A 10 5.11 7.06 -10.93
N PRO A 11 3.93 7.02 -10.28
CA PRO A 11 3.72 6.22 -9.08
C PRO A 11 3.82 4.70 -9.32
N ILE A 12 3.61 4.24 -10.56
CA ILE A 12 3.70 2.81 -10.90
C ILE A 12 5.16 2.40 -11.07
N PHE A 13 5.98 3.23 -11.74
CA PHE A 13 7.34 2.84 -12.16
C PHE A 13 8.48 3.55 -11.43
N LYS A 14 8.36 4.83 -11.08
CA LYS A 14 9.49 5.65 -10.58
C LYS A 14 9.38 6.04 -9.12
N ASN A 15 8.17 6.26 -8.60
CA ASN A 15 7.88 6.78 -7.26
C ASN A 15 6.84 5.92 -6.54
N ASN A 16 7.10 4.62 -6.43
CA ASN A 16 6.14 3.68 -5.83
C ASN A 16 5.88 4.00 -4.34
N PRO A 17 4.61 4.09 -3.90
CA PRO A 17 4.25 4.41 -2.52
C PRO A 17 4.84 3.46 -1.48
N ILE A 18 4.95 2.17 -1.80
CA ILE A 18 5.47 1.17 -0.87
C ILE A 18 7.00 1.11 -0.95
N ALA A 19 7.56 1.08 -2.16
CA ALA A 19 9.00 0.83 -2.33
C ALA A 19 9.89 2.05 -2.03
N LEU A 20 9.37 3.27 -2.24
CA LEU A 20 10.12 4.51 -2.02
C LEU A 20 9.54 5.36 -0.89
N GLN A 21 8.22 5.49 -0.80
CA GLN A 21 7.58 6.38 0.19
C GLN A 21 7.33 5.67 1.53
N ILE A 22 7.46 4.33 1.60
CA ILE A 22 7.25 3.53 2.82
C ILE A 22 5.82 3.74 3.39
N LEU A 23 4.85 4.04 2.52
CA LEU A 23 3.46 4.26 2.90
C LEU A 23 2.62 2.98 2.73
N GLY A 24 1.77 2.69 3.72
CA GLY A 24 0.79 1.59 3.63
C GLY A 24 1.33 0.19 3.90
N ILE A 25 2.49 0.08 4.58
CA ILE A 25 3.09 -1.23 4.93
C ILE A 25 2.19 -2.00 5.90
N CYS A 26 1.55 -1.34 6.86
CA CYS A 26 0.70 -2.00 7.87
C CYS A 26 -0.41 -2.86 7.25
N SER A 27 -1.10 -2.31 6.25
CA SER A 27 -2.13 -3.03 5.51
C SER A 27 -1.53 -4.08 4.59
N ALA A 28 -0.40 -3.78 3.92
CA ALA A 28 0.28 -4.77 3.09
C ALA A 28 0.64 -6.05 3.86
N LEU A 29 1.12 -5.93 5.11
CA LEU A 29 1.45 -7.07 5.96
C LEU A 29 0.20 -7.90 6.35
N ALA A 30 -0.93 -7.22 6.58
CA ALA A 30 -2.16 -7.83 7.08
C ALA A 30 -2.97 -8.56 6.00
N VAL A 31 -3.11 -7.99 4.80
CA VAL A 31 -4.02 -8.55 3.77
C VAL A 31 -3.37 -9.47 2.75
N THR A 32 -2.04 -9.45 2.61
CA THR A 32 -1.33 -10.24 1.58
C THR A 32 -1.22 -11.73 1.89
N SER A 33 -1.90 -12.25 2.92
CA SER A 33 -2.03 -13.69 3.15
C SER A 33 -3.03 -14.36 2.20
N SER A 34 -3.97 -13.58 1.62
CA SER A 34 -4.95 -14.05 0.65
C SER A 34 -5.06 -13.07 -0.51
N MET A 35 -4.86 -13.58 -1.72
CA MET A 35 -4.96 -12.89 -2.99
C MET A 35 -6.37 -12.38 -3.27
N GLN A 36 -7.41 -13.17 -2.92
CA GLN A 36 -8.80 -12.73 -3.07
C GLN A 36 -9.08 -11.49 -2.21
N VAL A 37 -8.68 -11.52 -0.94
CA VAL A 37 -8.79 -10.37 -0.04
C VAL A 37 -7.97 -9.19 -0.54
N THR A 38 -6.73 -9.46 -0.97
CA THR A 38 -5.80 -8.45 -1.49
C THR A 38 -6.38 -7.69 -2.67
N LEU A 39 -6.96 -8.38 -3.65
CA LEU A 39 -7.56 -7.74 -4.82
C LEU A 39 -8.72 -6.83 -4.47
N VAL A 40 -9.61 -7.29 -3.59
CA VAL A 40 -10.76 -6.48 -3.15
C VAL A 40 -10.27 -5.23 -2.43
N MET A 41 -9.25 -5.36 -1.57
CA MET A 41 -8.63 -4.21 -0.92
C MET A 41 -7.99 -3.25 -1.92
N CYS A 42 -7.29 -3.75 -2.94
CA CYS A 42 -6.65 -2.93 -3.98
C CYS A 42 -7.66 -2.06 -4.73
N VAL A 43 -8.78 -2.64 -5.13
CA VAL A 43 -9.87 -1.92 -5.82
C VAL A 43 -10.53 -0.89 -4.90
N ALA A 44 -10.86 -1.29 -3.67
CA ALA A 44 -11.48 -0.40 -2.70
C ALA A 44 -10.57 0.79 -2.35
N LEU A 45 -9.30 0.52 -2.05
CA LEU A 45 -8.33 1.55 -1.68
C LEU A 45 -8.05 2.50 -2.84
N THR A 46 -7.84 1.98 -4.06
CA THR A 46 -7.58 2.84 -5.23
C THR A 46 -8.74 3.82 -5.47
N THR A 47 -9.97 3.33 -5.32
CA THR A 47 -11.18 4.14 -5.44
C THR A 47 -11.22 5.20 -4.33
N VAL A 48 -11.02 4.80 -3.07
CA VAL A 48 -11.03 5.72 -1.93
C VAL A 48 -9.97 6.80 -2.05
N VAL A 49 -8.73 6.46 -2.40
CA VAL A 49 -7.63 7.44 -2.55
C VAL A 49 -7.93 8.44 -3.66
N ALA A 50 -8.45 7.98 -4.80
CA ALA A 50 -8.80 8.84 -5.93
C ALA A 50 -9.87 9.88 -5.54
N PHE A 51 -10.97 9.43 -4.93
CA PHE A 51 -12.07 10.31 -4.53
C PHE A 51 -11.74 11.15 -3.30
N SER A 52 -10.95 10.65 -2.35
CA SER A 52 -10.52 11.43 -1.19
C SER A 52 -9.59 12.57 -1.60
N ASN A 53 -8.66 12.33 -2.53
CA ASN A 53 -7.79 13.38 -3.04
C ASN A 53 -8.58 14.45 -3.81
N LEU A 54 -9.58 14.04 -4.59
CA LEU A 54 -10.49 14.97 -5.26
C LEU A 54 -11.27 15.82 -4.23
N GLY A 55 -11.86 15.18 -3.21
CA GLY A 55 -12.64 15.85 -2.18
C GLY A 55 -11.81 16.83 -1.34
N VAL A 56 -10.61 16.42 -0.91
CA VAL A 56 -9.68 17.28 -0.17
C VAL A 56 -9.24 18.46 -1.02
N SER A 57 -8.91 18.24 -2.30
CA SER A 57 -8.48 19.31 -3.21
C SER A 57 -9.59 20.34 -3.50
N LEU A 58 -10.87 19.92 -3.55
CA LEU A 58 -11.99 20.84 -3.68
C LEU A 58 -12.15 21.77 -2.47
N ILE A 59 -11.95 21.24 -1.27
CA ILE A 59 -12.22 21.96 -0.02
C ILE A 59 -10.97 22.66 0.51
N ARG A 60 -9.77 22.37 -0.02
CA ARG A 60 -8.46 22.83 0.48
C ARG A 60 -8.35 24.31 0.87
N ASN A 61 -9.02 25.21 0.14
CA ASN A 61 -8.97 26.66 0.37
C ASN A 61 -9.72 27.09 1.65
N HIS A 62 -10.62 26.24 2.15
CA HIS A 62 -11.40 26.49 3.36
C HIS A 62 -10.82 25.79 4.59
N ILE A 63 -9.74 25.02 4.45
CA ILE A 63 -9.16 24.22 5.53
C ILE A 63 -8.10 25.06 6.28
N PRO A 64 -8.33 25.44 7.54
CA PRO A 64 -7.30 26.09 8.34
C PRO A 64 -6.19 25.08 8.69
N GLY A 65 -4.94 25.55 8.70
CA GLY A 65 -3.77 24.70 8.90
C GLY A 65 -3.77 23.92 10.23
N SER A 66 -4.37 24.47 11.28
CA SER A 66 -4.41 23.87 12.63
C SER A 66 -5.27 22.62 12.75
N ILE A 67 -6.28 22.43 11.88
CA ILE A 67 -7.21 21.30 11.93
C ILE A 67 -7.20 20.46 10.64
N ARG A 68 -6.19 20.66 9.79
CA ARG A 68 -6.13 20.08 8.44
C ARG A 68 -6.24 18.57 8.42
N ILE A 69 -5.42 17.88 9.23
CA ILE A 69 -5.40 16.41 9.30
C ILE A 69 -6.78 15.87 9.73
N ILE A 70 -7.43 16.53 10.69
CA ILE A 70 -8.75 16.14 11.18
C ILE A 70 -9.79 16.23 10.05
N VAL A 71 -9.80 17.33 9.29
CA VAL A 71 -10.72 17.53 8.16
C VAL A 71 -10.50 16.48 7.07
N GLN A 72 -9.24 16.20 6.71
CA GLN A 72 -8.91 15.16 5.72
C GLN A 72 -9.38 13.78 6.17
N MET A 73 -9.14 13.41 7.44
CA MET A 73 -9.56 12.12 7.99
C MET A 73 -11.09 11.97 8.01
N ILE A 74 -11.85 13.04 8.24
CA ILE A 74 -13.32 13.02 8.16
C ILE A 74 -13.79 12.78 6.71
N ILE A 75 -13.17 13.45 5.73
CA ILE A 75 -13.49 13.25 4.30
C ILE A 75 -13.20 11.79 3.90
N ILE A 76 -12.03 11.28 4.28
CA ILE A 76 -11.65 9.88 4.01
C ILE A 76 -12.62 8.91 4.69
N ALA A 77 -12.87 9.06 5.99
CA ALA A 77 -13.73 8.16 6.74
C ALA A 77 -15.16 8.14 6.19
N SER A 78 -15.74 9.30 5.86
CA SER A 78 -17.08 9.38 5.27
C SER A 78 -17.15 8.65 3.93
N LEU A 79 -16.16 8.83 3.04
CA LEU A 79 -16.09 8.11 1.76
C LEU A 79 -15.96 6.60 1.94
N VAL A 80 -15.10 6.13 2.87
CA VAL A 80 -14.94 4.70 3.12
C VAL A 80 -16.23 4.10 3.69
N ILE A 81 -16.94 4.81 4.59
CA ILE A 81 -18.22 4.36 5.13
C ILE A 81 -19.27 4.25 4.03
N VAL A 82 -19.34 5.21 3.10
CA VAL A 82 -20.26 5.12 1.95
C VAL A 82 -19.96 3.89 1.10
N VAL A 83 -18.68 3.60 0.81
CA VAL A 83 -18.27 2.40 0.08
C VAL A 83 -18.65 1.12 0.83
N ASP A 84 -18.46 1.08 2.15
CA ASP A 84 -18.87 -0.04 3.00
C ASP A 84 -20.38 -0.29 2.93
N GLN A 85 -21.20 0.77 3.00
CA GLN A 85 -22.66 0.64 2.90
C GLN A 85 -23.12 0.16 1.52
N ILE A 86 -22.49 0.63 0.44
CA ILE A 86 -22.78 0.14 -0.92
C ILE A 86 -22.46 -1.36 -1.02
N LEU A 87 -21.33 -1.80 -0.49
CA LEU A 87 -20.95 -3.21 -0.48
C LEU A 87 -21.91 -4.07 0.35
N LYS A 88 -22.40 -3.57 1.49
CA LYS A 88 -23.43 -4.24 2.30
C LYS A 88 -24.72 -4.47 1.52
N ALA A 89 -25.10 -3.52 0.67
CA ALA A 89 -26.32 -3.57 -0.12
C ALA A 89 -26.26 -4.58 -1.28
N TYR A 90 -25.13 -4.66 -1.99
CA TYR A 90 -25.02 -5.50 -3.20
C TYR A 90 -24.32 -6.85 -3.00
N ALA A 91 -23.46 -6.98 -1.98
CA ALA A 91 -22.62 -8.16 -1.80
C ALA A 91 -22.35 -8.47 -0.31
N TYR A 92 -23.39 -8.86 0.44
CA TYR A 92 -23.33 -9.09 1.89
C TYR A 92 -22.23 -10.09 2.33
N ALA A 93 -22.00 -11.17 1.57
CA ALA A 93 -20.97 -12.15 1.89
C ALA A 93 -19.54 -11.57 1.83
N ILE A 94 -19.28 -10.73 0.83
CA ILE A 94 -17.99 -10.03 0.67
C ILE A 94 -17.89 -8.90 1.70
N SER A 95 -18.99 -8.19 1.96
CA SER A 95 -19.06 -7.15 2.98
C SER A 95 -18.70 -7.64 4.38
N LYS A 96 -19.14 -8.85 4.76
CA LYS A 96 -18.81 -9.43 6.08
C LYS A 96 -17.29 -9.61 6.28
N GLN A 97 -16.57 -9.99 5.22
CA GLN A 97 -15.10 -10.06 5.26
C GLN A 97 -14.47 -8.66 5.21
N LEU A 98 -15.07 -7.74 4.45
CA LEU A 98 -14.59 -6.37 4.27
C LEU A 98 -14.76 -5.47 5.48
N SER A 99 -15.69 -5.75 6.40
CA SER A 99 -15.97 -4.88 7.54
C SER A 99 -14.73 -4.64 8.42
N VAL A 100 -13.78 -5.58 8.47
CA VAL A 100 -12.48 -5.40 9.15
C VAL A 100 -11.53 -4.55 8.31
N PHE A 101 -11.55 -4.71 6.99
CA PHE A 101 -10.71 -3.95 6.06
C PHE A 101 -11.12 -2.48 5.92
N VAL A 102 -12.37 -2.13 6.19
CA VAL A 102 -12.85 -0.75 6.27
C VAL A 102 -11.99 0.09 7.22
N GLY A 103 -11.74 -0.39 8.44
CA GLY A 103 -10.88 0.31 9.40
C GLY A 103 -9.43 0.44 8.92
N LEU A 104 -8.90 -0.62 8.28
CA LEU A 104 -7.55 -0.63 7.70
C LEU A 104 -7.40 0.33 6.53
N ILE A 105 -8.48 0.60 5.76
CA ILE A 105 -8.48 1.59 4.69
C ILE A 105 -8.51 3.01 5.27
N ILE A 106 -9.36 3.28 6.27
CA ILE A 106 -9.47 4.61 6.91
C ILE A 106 -8.13 5.04 7.50
N THR A 107 -7.45 4.11 8.18
CA THR A 107 -6.17 4.35 8.86
C THR A 107 -4.95 4.12 7.96
N ASN A 108 -5.14 3.95 6.65
CA ASN A 108 -4.03 3.68 5.76
C ASN A 108 -3.21 4.94 5.49
N CYS A 109 -1.91 4.86 5.73
CA CYS A 109 -0.97 5.96 5.55
C CYS A 109 -0.91 6.47 4.11
N ILE A 110 -1.22 5.65 3.10
CA ILE A 110 -1.23 6.13 1.70
C ILE A 110 -2.35 7.14 1.45
N VAL A 111 -3.53 6.94 2.03
CA VAL A 111 -4.70 7.79 1.79
C VAL A 111 -4.46 9.18 2.38
N MET A 112 -4.04 9.21 3.65
CA MET A 112 -3.68 10.45 4.34
C MET A 112 -2.43 11.10 3.73
N GLY A 113 -1.39 10.31 3.42
CA GLY A 113 -0.13 10.79 2.88
C GLY A 113 -0.29 11.49 1.53
N ARG A 114 -1.10 10.94 0.61
CA ARG A 114 -1.37 11.60 -0.67
C ARG A 114 -2.31 12.79 -0.54
N ALA A 115 -3.29 12.74 0.35
CA ALA A 115 -4.15 13.87 0.63
C ALA A 115 -3.34 15.09 1.12
N GLU A 116 -2.41 14.89 2.05
CA GLU A 116 -1.59 15.96 2.61
C GLU A 116 -0.51 16.43 1.62
N ALA A 117 0.24 15.50 1.02
CA ALA A 117 1.39 15.83 0.19
C ALA A 117 1.00 16.42 -1.18
N PHE A 118 -0.11 15.94 -1.77
CA PHE A 118 -0.52 16.28 -3.14
C PHE A 118 -1.84 17.05 -3.22
N ALA A 119 -2.92 16.55 -2.61
CA ALA A 119 -4.26 17.14 -2.79
C ALA A 119 -4.38 18.57 -2.22
N MET A 120 -3.67 18.86 -1.13
CA MET A 120 -3.64 20.21 -0.55
C MET A 120 -2.93 21.24 -1.45
N LYS A 121 -2.06 20.80 -2.37
CA LYS A 121 -1.22 21.69 -3.19
C LYS A 121 -1.66 21.75 -4.65
N ASN A 122 -2.36 20.73 -5.14
CA ASN A 122 -2.77 20.60 -6.53
C ASN A 122 -4.29 20.75 -6.74
N PRO A 123 -4.75 21.15 -7.93
CA PRO A 123 -6.18 21.27 -8.22
C PRO A 123 -6.88 19.88 -8.29
N PRO A 124 -8.24 19.84 -8.34
CA PRO A 124 -8.99 18.61 -8.13
C PRO A 124 -8.72 17.51 -9.17
N LEU A 125 -8.66 17.87 -10.45
CA LEU A 125 -8.47 16.92 -11.55
C LEU A 125 -7.12 16.19 -11.48
N PRO A 126 -5.95 16.86 -11.34
CA PRO A 126 -4.69 16.14 -11.16
C PRO A 126 -4.62 15.40 -9.83
N SER A 127 -5.30 15.88 -8.78
CA SER A 127 -5.34 15.19 -7.47
C SER A 127 -6.06 13.84 -7.56
N PHE A 128 -7.12 13.77 -8.36
CA PHE A 128 -7.80 12.50 -8.66
C PHE A 128 -6.88 11.53 -9.40
N ILE A 129 -6.18 12.00 -10.44
CA ILE A 129 -5.25 11.19 -11.23
C ILE A 129 -4.08 10.70 -10.37
N ASP A 130 -3.54 11.54 -9.48
CA ASP A 130 -2.54 11.16 -8.50
C ASP A 130 -3.04 10.03 -7.58
N GLY A 131 -4.28 10.14 -7.11
CA GLY A 131 -4.87 9.11 -6.26
C GLY A 131 -5.02 7.77 -6.97
N VAL A 132 -5.45 7.78 -8.23
CA VAL A 132 -5.50 6.55 -9.06
C VAL A 132 -4.10 5.98 -9.28
N GLY A 133 -3.13 6.81 -9.67
CA GLY A 133 -1.76 6.36 -9.93
C GLY A 133 -1.11 5.72 -8.71
N ASN A 134 -1.20 6.37 -7.55
CA ASN A 134 -0.62 5.85 -6.31
C ASN A 134 -1.40 4.63 -5.78
N GLY A 135 -2.73 4.59 -5.93
CA GLY A 135 -3.53 3.42 -5.59
C GLY A 135 -3.16 2.18 -6.43
N LEU A 136 -2.96 2.37 -7.73
CA LEU A 136 -2.48 1.32 -8.63
C LEU A 136 -1.04 0.90 -8.30
N GLY A 137 -0.14 1.86 -8.05
CA GLY A 137 1.24 1.56 -7.65
C GLY A 137 1.32 0.73 -6.37
N TYR A 138 0.48 1.04 -5.39
CA TYR A 138 0.29 0.24 -4.18
C TYR A 138 -0.24 -1.16 -4.49
N SER A 139 -1.26 -1.25 -5.35
CA SER A 139 -1.92 -2.49 -5.71
C SER A 139 -0.96 -3.50 -6.38
N VAL A 140 -0.05 -3.02 -7.24
CA VAL A 140 0.95 -3.88 -7.90
C VAL A 140 1.83 -4.59 -6.89
N VAL A 141 2.31 -3.88 -5.87
CA VAL A 141 3.19 -4.46 -4.84
C VAL A 141 2.41 -5.46 -3.98
N LEU A 142 1.18 -5.11 -3.59
CA LEU A 142 0.33 -5.99 -2.80
C LEU A 142 0.03 -7.29 -3.53
N ILE A 143 -0.36 -7.20 -4.81
CA ILE A 143 -0.66 -8.37 -5.65
C ILE A 143 0.59 -9.25 -5.79
N ALA A 144 1.76 -8.66 -6.04
CA ALA A 144 3.00 -9.42 -6.14
C ALA A 144 3.31 -10.16 -4.82
N VAL A 145 3.26 -9.46 -3.69
CA VAL A 145 3.54 -10.06 -2.37
C VAL A 145 2.50 -11.14 -2.03
N ALA A 146 1.21 -10.89 -2.28
CA ALA A 146 0.15 -11.86 -2.04
C ALA A 146 0.28 -13.11 -2.91
N PHE A 147 0.67 -12.94 -4.18
CA PHE A 147 0.96 -14.05 -5.08
C PHE A 147 2.04 -14.97 -4.50
N PHE A 148 3.18 -14.41 -4.07
CA PHE A 148 4.25 -15.21 -3.46
C PHE A 148 3.83 -15.84 -2.12
N ARG A 149 3.13 -15.09 -1.27
CA ARG A 149 2.70 -15.58 0.06
C ARG A 149 1.65 -16.68 -0.02
N GLU A 150 0.66 -16.57 -0.90
CA GLU A 150 -0.37 -17.60 -1.03
C GLU A 150 0.17 -18.84 -1.74
N LEU A 151 0.88 -18.65 -2.86
CA LEU A 151 1.43 -19.75 -3.65
C LEU A 151 2.38 -20.63 -2.84
N PHE A 152 3.33 -20.03 -2.12
CA PHE A 152 4.29 -20.78 -1.30
C PHE A 152 3.81 -21.03 0.14
N GLY A 153 2.78 -20.32 0.60
CA GLY A 153 2.22 -20.52 1.93
C GLY A 153 1.28 -21.73 1.99
N THR A 154 0.33 -21.82 1.06
CA THR A 154 -0.70 -22.87 1.04
C THR A 154 -0.59 -23.83 -0.15
N GLY A 155 0.21 -23.52 -1.17
CA GLY A 155 0.26 -24.29 -2.42
C GLY A 155 -0.94 -24.03 -3.36
N LYS A 156 -1.89 -23.21 -2.93
CA LYS A 156 -3.10 -22.86 -3.68
C LYS A 156 -3.07 -21.39 -4.06
N LEU A 157 -3.74 -21.03 -5.14
CA LEU A 157 -3.91 -19.64 -5.57
C LEU A 157 -5.38 -19.40 -5.87
N MET A 158 -6.02 -18.52 -5.11
CA MET A 158 -7.46 -18.25 -5.24
C MET A 158 -8.34 -19.51 -5.18
N GLY A 159 -7.91 -20.50 -4.39
CA GLY A 159 -8.59 -21.78 -4.25
C GLY A 159 -8.28 -22.83 -5.33
N TYR A 160 -7.49 -22.49 -6.36
CA TYR A 160 -6.98 -23.46 -7.32
C TYR A 160 -5.63 -24.03 -6.84
N GLU A 161 -5.53 -25.36 -6.76
CA GLU A 161 -4.26 -26.04 -6.47
C GLU A 161 -3.32 -25.91 -7.67
N ILE A 162 -2.26 -25.13 -7.48
CA ILE A 162 -1.18 -25.00 -8.47
C ILE A 162 -0.04 -25.94 -8.12
N LEU A 163 0.29 -26.02 -6.82
CA LEU A 163 1.29 -26.93 -6.29
C LEU A 163 0.57 -28.06 -5.56
N PRO A 164 0.61 -29.31 -6.06
CA PRO A 164 -0.03 -30.41 -5.40
C PRO A 164 0.66 -30.62 -4.04
N VAL A 165 -0.11 -30.44 -2.97
CA VAL A 165 0.39 -30.48 -1.59
C VAL A 165 0.51 -31.93 -1.11
N VAL A 166 1.48 -32.21 -0.25
CA VAL A 166 1.73 -33.57 0.29
C VAL A 166 0.48 -34.15 0.96
N THR A 167 -0.37 -33.32 1.55
CA THR A 167 -1.65 -33.73 2.16
C THR A 167 -2.69 -34.25 1.17
N GLU A 168 -2.59 -33.88 -0.10
CA GLU A 168 -3.49 -34.29 -1.20
C GLU A 168 -2.78 -35.24 -2.19
N GLY A 169 -1.63 -35.82 -1.78
CA GLY A 169 -0.86 -36.78 -2.58
C GLY A 169 0.20 -36.14 -3.50
N GLY A 170 0.50 -34.86 -3.32
CA GLY A 170 1.52 -34.14 -4.06
C GLY A 170 2.91 -34.13 -3.42
N TRP A 171 3.80 -33.27 -3.94
CA TRP A 171 5.21 -33.18 -3.51
C TRP A 171 5.53 -31.91 -2.72
N TYR A 172 4.60 -30.96 -2.64
CA TYR A 172 4.85 -29.65 -2.04
C TYR A 172 4.46 -29.59 -0.56
N VAL A 173 5.40 -29.25 0.31
CA VAL A 173 5.15 -29.02 1.74
C VAL A 173 4.82 -27.53 1.96
N PRO A 174 3.61 -27.18 2.43
CA PRO A 174 3.22 -25.80 2.70
C PRO A 174 4.20 -25.09 3.65
N ASN A 175 4.65 -23.89 3.28
CA ASN A 175 5.52 -23.11 4.14
C ASN A 175 4.70 -22.20 5.09
N GLY A 176 4.41 -22.70 6.29
CA GLY A 176 3.69 -21.95 7.32
C GLY A 176 4.35 -20.60 7.69
N LEU A 177 5.67 -20.45 7.48
CA LEU A 177 6.37 -19.19 7.70
C LEU A 177 5.85 -18.07 6.76
N LEU A 178 5.49 -18.40 5.52
CA LEU A 178 5.01 -17.42 4.54
C LEU A 178 3.60 -16.88 4.84
N LEU A 179 2.85 -17.57 5.70
CA LEU A 179 1.55 -17.10 6.16
C LEU A 179 1.67 -16.07 7.29
N LEU A 180 2.78 -16.09 8.03
CA LEU A 180 3.03 -15.18 9.15
C LEU A 180 3.49 -13.79 8.66
N PRO A 181 3.17 -12.69 9.38
CA PRO A 181 3.58 -11.33 9.03
C PRO A 181 5.09 -11.10 8.76
N PRO A 182 6.05 -11.75 9.47
CA PRO A 182 7.48 -11.59 9.22
C PRO A 182 7.88 -11.90 7.78
N SER A 183 7.21 -12.84 7.11
CA SER A 183 7.50 -13.19 5.72
C SER A 183 7.26 -12.03 4.74
N ALA A 184 6.24 -11.22 4.98
CA ALA A 184 5.94 -10.08 4.12
C ALA A 184 7.03 -8.99 4.23
N PHE A 185 7.69 -8.84 5.38
CA PHE A 185 8.86 -7.97 5.48
C PHE A 185 10.00 -8.45 4.60
N PHE A 186 10.32 -9.75 4.59
CA PHE A 186 11.36 -10.31 3.72
C PHE A 186 11.01 -10.16 2.24
N LEU A 187 9.76 -10.40 1.86
CA LEU A 187 9.30 -10.28 0.48
C LEU A 187 9.28 -8.83 0.00
N ILE A 188 8.77 -7.89 0.82
CA ILE A 188 8.78 -6.46 0.49
C ILE A 188 10.23 -5.95 0.44
N GLY A 189 11.07 -6.32 1.41
CA GLY A 189 12.49 -5.96 1.42
C GLY A 189 13.24 -6.50 0.20
N GLY A 190 13.00 -7.76 -0.18
CA GLY A 190 13.54 -8.37 -1.39
C GLY A 190 13.04 -7.68 -2.66
N PHE A 191 11.75 -7.34 -2.73
CA PHE A 191 11.17 -6.58 -3.84
C PHE A 191 11.82 -5.20 -3.99
N ILE A 192 12.00 -4.47 -2.88
CA ILE A 192 12.71 -3.18 -2.86
C ILE A 192 14.16 -3.35 -3.29
N TRP A 193 14.85 -4.39 -2.81
CA TRP A 193 16.23 -4.68 -3.19
C TRP A 193 16.38 -4.93 -4.70
N VAL A 194 15.47 -5.71 -5.29
CA VAL A 194 15.45 -5.95 -6.75
C VAL A 194 15.22 -4.63 -7.51
N LEU A 195 14.22 -3.84 -7.10
CA LEU A 195 13.95 -2.54 -7.74
C LEU A 195 15.14 -1.58 -7.68
N ARG A 196 15.76 -1.43 -6.50
CA ARG A 196 16.92 -0.54 -6.30
C ARG A 196 18.19 -1.07 -6.98
N SER A 197 18.29 -2.37 -7.22
CA SER A 197 19.40 -2.96 -7.99
C SER A 197 19.31 -2.59 -9.47
N PHE A 198 18.10 -2.50 -10.02
CA PHE A 198 17.87 -2.07 -11.40
C PHE A 198 17.87 -0.54 -11.57
N ASP A 199 17.29 0.21 -10.63
CA ASP A 199 17.28 1.68 -10.66
C ASP A 199 18.08 2.27 -9.48
N LYS A 200 19.40 2.39 -9.69
CA LYS A 200 20.34 2.93 -8.69
C LYS A 200 20.07 4.38 -8.31
N LYS A 201 19.22 5.12 -9.06
CA LYS A 201 18.84 6.50 -8.73
C LYS A 201 17.98 6.59 -7.46
N GLN A 202 17.41 5.47 -7.04
CA GLN A 202 16.58 5.35 -5.84
C GLN A 202 17.37 5.03 -4.58
N VAL A 203 18.69 4.83 -4.70
CA VAL A 203 19.57 4.62 -3.54
C VAL A 203 19.91 5.98 -2.95
N GLU A 204 19.37 6.26 -1.77
CA GLU A 204 19.70 7.47 -1.01
C GLU A 204 21.18 7.43 -0.62
N ASP A 205 21.87 8.55 -0.81
CA ASP A 205 23.22 8.72 -0.32
C ASP A 205 23.21 8.72 1.22
N ALA A 206 24.26 8.18 1.82
CA ALA A 206 24.36 8.17 3.27
C ALA A 206 24.52 9.62 3.79
N ASP A 207 23.51 10.11 4.51
CA ASP A 207 23.51 11.44 5.15
C ASP A 207 24.74 11.63 6.06
N PHE A 208 25.25 10.55 6.63
CA PHE A 208 26.39 10.55 7.53
C PHE A 208 27.44 9.52 7.12
N LYS A 209 28.67 9.99 6.92
CA LYS A 209 29.84 9.10 6.84
C LYS A 209 30.18 8.63 8.26
N MET A 210 30.16 7.32 8.50
CA MET A 210 30.52 6.77 9.81
C MET A 210 31.92 7.24 10.20
N ALA A 211 32.03 7.99 11.30
CA ALA A 211 33.31 8.37 11.86
C ALA A 211 34.07 7.13 12.31
N LYS A 212 35.40 7.13 12.14
CA LYS A 212 36.23 6.05 12.69
C LYS A 212 36.02 6.00 14.19
N HIS A 213 35.84 4.80 14.73
CA HIS A 213 35.70 4.59 16.16
C HIS A 213 37.01 4.99 16.86
N THR A 214 37.09 6.22 17.35
CA THR A 214 38.23 6.70 18.14
C THR A 214 38.11 6.11 19.53
N VAL A 215 38.91 5.09 19.82
CA VAL A 215 39.04 4.59 21.20
C VAL A 215 39.66 5.73 22.00
N ALA A 216 38.94 6.25 23.00
CA ALA A 216 39.50 7.22 23.92
C ALA A 216 40.73 6.59 24.58
N ARG A 217 41.93 7.12 24.30
CA ARG A 217 43.10 6.81 25.12
C ARG A 217 42.82 7.42 26.49
N GLU A 218 42.45 6.59 27.44
CA GLU A 218 42.48 6.96 28.85
C GLU A 218 43.90 7.46 29.17
N GLY A 219 43.98 8.65 29.73
CA GLY A 219 45.23 9.38 29.93
C GLY A 219 46.22 8.58 30.77
N VAL A 220 47.47 8.58 30.31
CA VAL A 220 48.64 8.29 31.14
C VAL A 220 48.99 9.53 31.93
#